data_AF-A0A8W8IVL6-F1
#
_entry.id   AF-A0A8W8IVL6-F1
#
_cell.length_a   1.000
_cell.length_b   1.000
_cell.length_c   1.000
_cell.angle_alpha   90.00
_cell.angle_beta   90.00
_cell.angle_gamma   90.00
#
_symmetry.space_group_name_H-M   'P 1'
#
loop_
_entity.id
_entity.type
_entity.pdbx_description
1 polymer ?
#
loop_
_entity_poly.entity_id
_entity_poly.type
_entity_poly.pdbx_seq_one_letter_code
_entity_poly.pdbx_strand_id
1 'polypeptide(L)'
;LQLLCAWMIDSPITVAHFLANTANVPYLITQVSASDSDENESIVQGLCAFLLGITVLYNDEQNETFNKSSLRQIIEKRIGLETFTEKLSQVPKNESYTKAAKKPHVSYKQSSEVTFDYEFTRIFKALEVDALDAVSTDAGRKENKAKLANLQQHELVVNQYKDIIQEQDQRLNDLQQQFLELQSKHSMSGEEIRQLKDQVQQLKDQNSLLKVQKGAQSNPAADARKDEEIRSLQDQLEKMRLDNANKDSAIEKLKTDVTVLEARVVNSSEEDKENIVPSESEILQNTISRLQSDLQELRTSAAEKDNEISRLSVQNNEAEGQIQSLKQRLESNAETQADPAQLAKLMEEKMTLQERVKKSNEENLKLLDKFNKMEEEKNSVVSEKEGVLEELDTLKKEQEDLLVLLADQDTKIANYKKLLKENNIPVEDDDDDEDDDLDDDLDDD
;
A
#
# COMPACT_ATOMS: atom_id res chain seq x y z
N LEU A 1 1.47 43.21 3.72
CA LEU A 1 0.60 42.26 2.98
C LEU A 1 0.50 40.91 3.68
N GLN A 2 1.61 40.20 3.95
CA GLN A 2 1.59 38.89 4.65
C GLN A 2 0.76 38.92 5.95
N LEU A 3 0.96 39.92 6.80
CA LEU A 3 0.17 40.14 8.00
C LEU A 3 -1.33 40.36 7.72
N LEU A 4 -1.67 41.14 6.70
CA LEU A 4 -3.08 41.41 6.37
C LEU A 4 -3.79 40.15 5.85
N CYS A 5 -3.10 39.35 5.03
CA CYS A 5 -3.62 38.05 4.60
C CYS A 5 -3.84 37.14 5.82
N ALA A 6 -2.84 37.01 6.68
CA ALA A 6 -2.93 36.21 7.91
C ALA A 6 -4.06 36.67 8.84
N TRP A 7 -4.28 37.99 8.94
CA TRP A 7 -5.30 38.56 9.82
C TRP A 7 -6.73 38.36 9.29
N MET A 8 -6.93 38.32 7.97
CA MET A 8 -8.25 38.14 7.37
C MET A 8 -8.69 36.68 7.23
N ILE A 9 -7.76 35.73 7.34
CA ILE A 9 -8.09 34.30 7.33
C ILE A 9 -8.94 33.95 8.55
N ASP A 10 -10.01 33.19 8.31
CA ASP A 10 -10.98 32.77 9.32
C ASP A 10 -11.60 33.93 10.14
N SER A 11 -11.49 35.16 9.66
CA SER A 11 -11.97 36.36 10.36
C SER A 11 -12.85 37.25 9.48
N PRO A 12 -14.15 36.90 9.31
CA PRO A 12 -15.07 37.68 8.50
C PRO A 12 -15.25 39.13 8.98
N ILE A 13 -15.14 39.36 10.30
CA ILE A 13 -15.20 40.70 10.88
C ILE A 13 -14.05 41.58 10.37
N THR A 14 -12.83 41.02 10.31
CA THR A 14 -11.65 41.75 9.80
C THR A 14 -11.81 42.05 8.30
N VAL A 15 -12.35 41.09 7.53
CA VAL A 15 -12.71 41.30 6.12
C VAL A 15 -13.76 42.41 5.98
N ALA A 16 -14.80 42.41 6.81
CA ALA A 16 -15.84 43.42 6.77
C ALA A 16 -15.30 44.83 7.07
N HIS A 17 -14.41 44.96 8.07
CA HIS A 17 -13.72 46.22 8.35
C HIS A 17 -12.78 46.67 7.22
N PHE A 18 -12.08 45.72 6.58
CA PHE A 18 -11.24 46.01 5.43
C PHE A 18 -12.06 46.51 4.23
N LEU A 19 -13.21 45.89 3.96
CA LEU A 19 -14.12 46.26 2.86
C LEU A 19 -14.93 47.53 3.15
N ALA A 20 -15.13 47.90 4.42
CA ALA A 20 -15.82 49.14 4.79
C ALA A 20 -15.10 50.39 4.26
N ASN A 21 -13.77 50.34 4.09
CA ASN A 21 -13.03 51.40 3.41
C ASN A 21 -13.01 51.18 1.90
N THR A 22 -13.80 51.98 1.18
CA THR A 22 -14.02 51.85 -0.26
C THR A 22 -12.80 52.12 -1.13
N ALA A 23 -11.70 52.67 -0.58
CA ALA A 23 -10.45 52.88 -1.31
C ALA A 23 -9.59 51.62 -1.41
N ASN A 24 -9.79 50.63 -0.53
CA ASN A 24 -8.93 49.45 -0.43
C ASN A 24 -9.03 48.55 -1.67
N VAL A 25 -10.26 48.24 -2.11
CA VAL A 25 -10.49 47.36 -3.27
C VAL A 25 -9.94 47.98 -4.57
N PRO A 26 -10.23 49.26 -4.91
CA PRO A 26 -9.61 49.92 -6.05
C PRO A 26 -8.08 49.92 -6.02
N TYR A 27 -7.47 50.18 -4.86
CA TYR A 27 -6.02 50.12 -4.71
C TYR A 27 -5.45 48.75 -5.07
N LEU A 28 -6.04 47.67 -4.53
CA LEU A 28 -5.59 46.31 -4.84
C LEU A 28 -5.75 45.96 -6.32
N ILE A 29 -6.85 46.39 -6.94
CA ILE A 29 -7.06 46.19 -8.39
C ILE A 29 -5.97 46.88 -9.20
N THR A 30 -5.68 48.16 -8.90
CA THR A 30 -4.63 48.90 -9.60
C THR A 30 -3.26 48.24 -9.45
N GLN A 31 -2.95 47.70 -8.26
CA GLN A 31 -1.71 46.96 -8.04
C GLN A 31 -1.66 45.68 -8.88
N VAL A 32 -2.70 44.85 -8.84
CA VAL A 32 -2.70 43.55 -9.56
C VAL A 32 -2.71 43.73 -11.08
N SER A 33 -3.41 44.75 -11.60
CA SER A 33 -3.50 45.03 -13.04
C SER A 33 -2.25 45.70 -13.64
N ALA A 34 -1.19 45.95 -12.87
CA ALA A 34 0.03 46.56 -13.39
C ALA A 34 0.86 45.58 -14.25
N SER A 35 1.27 46.05 -15.44
CA SER A 35 1.92 45.23 -16.48
C SER A 35 3.43 45.14 -16.34
N ASP A 36 4.07 46.26 -15.99
CA ASP A 36 5.53 46.37 -15.83
C ASP A 36 5.87 46.37 -14.36
N SER A 37 6.68 45.42 -13.92
CA SER A 37 7.06 45.29 -12.52
C SER A 37 8.39 44.57 -12.37
N ASP A 38 9.25 45.12 -11.52
CA ASP A 38 10.47 44.43 -11.07
C ASP A 38 10.09 43.20 -10.22
N GLU A 39 11.06 42.32 -9.95
CA GLU A 39 10.81 41.07 -9.22
C GLU A 39 10.12 41.28 -7.85
N ASN A 40 10.50 42.34 -7.13
CA ASN A 40 9.88 42.71 -5.86
C ASN A 40 8.44 43.22 -6.04
N GLU A 41 8.16 43.94 -7.12
CA GLU A 41 6.83 44.44 -7.42
C GLU A 41 5.91 43.30 -7.87
N SER A 42 6.42 42.34 -8.64
CA SER A 42 5.71 41.11 -9.01
C SER A 42 5.26 40.32 -7.76
N ILE A 43 6.12 40.21 -6.73
CA ILE A 43 5.72 39.62 -5.43
C ILE A 43 4.57 40.43 -4.79
N VAL A 44 4.68 41.76 -4.74
CA VAL A 44 3.66 42.64 -4.16
C VAL A 44 2.33 42.47 -4.88
N GLN A 45 2.34 42.40 -6.22
CA GLN A 45 1.17 42.15 -7.05
C GLN A 45 0.53 40.81 -6.74
N GLY A 46 1.34 39.74 -6.67
CA GLY A 46 0.84 38.40 -6.31
C GLY A 46 0.25 38.35 -4.91
N LEU A 47 0.86 39.04 -3.94
CA LEU A 47 0.32 39.16 -2.58
C LEU A 47 -0.96 39.99 -2.51
N CYS A 48 -1.10 41.02 -3.35
CA CYS A 48 -2.34 41.79 -3.50
C CYS A 48 -3.45 40.94 -4.15
N ALA A 49 -3.12 40.11 -5.14
CA ALA A 49 -4.05 39.15 -5.74
C ALA A 49 -4.52 38.12 -4.70
N PHE A 50 -3.58 37.57 -3.92
CA PHE A 50 -3.91 36.68 -2.82
C PHE A 50 -4.80 37.35 -1.78
N LEU A 51 -4.48 38.58 -1.37
CA LEU A 51 -5.29 39.37 -0.43
C LEU A 51 -6.72 39.57 -0.96
N LEU A 52 -6.89 39.91 -2.24
CA LEU A 52 -8.20 40.00 -2.90
C LEU A 52 -8.94 38.65 -2.85
N GLY A 53 -8.25 37.55 -3.18
CA GLY A 53 -8.83 36.20 -3.09
C GLY A 53 -9.32 35.87 -1.68
N ILE A 54 -8.53 36.16 -0.65
CA ILE A 54 -8.90 35.99 0.77
C ILE A 54 -10.11 36.86 1.13
N THR A 55 -10.18 38.11 0.67
CA THR A 55 -11.36 38.96 0.91
C THR A 55 -12.63 38.43 0.28
N VAL A 56 -12.54 37.71 -0.84
CA VAL A 56 -13.71 37.05 -1.47
C VAL A 56 -14.07 35.76 -0.74
N LEU A 57 -13.06 34.98 -0.34
CA LEU A 57 -13.23 33.68 0.32
C LEU A 57 -13.94 33.83 1.67
N TYR A 58 -13.43 34.70 2.55
CA TYR A 58 -13.90 34.88 3.93
C TYR A 58 -14.92 36.03 4.10
N ASN A 59 -15.49 36.55 3.02
CA ASN A 59 -16.59 37.53 3.11
C ASN A 59 -17.85 36.89 3.72
N ASP A 60 -18.51 37.56 4.66
CA ASP A 60 -19.78 37.16 5.27
C ASP A 60 -20.99 37.91 4.69
N GLU A 61 -20.78 38.64 3.59
CA GLU A 61 -21.80 39.39 2.84
C GLU A 61 -22.47 40.53 3.64
N GLN A 62 -21.86 40.97 4.74
CA GLN A 62 -22.38 42.09 5.54
C GLN A 62 -22.22 43.46 4.86
N ASN A 63 -21.33 43.57 3.86
CA ASN A 63 -21.12 44.80 3.09
C ASN A 63 -21.94 44.78 1.79
N GLU A 64 -22.93 45.68 1.67
CA GLU A 64 -23.76 45.79 0.46
C GLU A 64 -22.98 46.23 -0.79
N THR A 65 -21.93 47.06 -0.62
CA THR A 65 -21.11 47.58 -1.72
C THR A 65 -20.15 46.53 -2.28
N PHE A 66 -19.52 45.74 -1.40
CA PHE A 66 -18.52 44.73 -1.75
C PHE A 66 -18.95 43.34 -1.26
N ASN A 67 -20.03 42.82 -1.83
CA ASN A 67 -20.44 41.43 -1.63
C ASN A 67 -19.59 40.49 -2.53
N LYS A 68 -19.67 39.17 -2.30
CA LYS A 68 -18.87 38.18 -3.05
C LYS A 68 -19.09 38.30 -4.56
N SER A 69 -20.33 38.45 -5.00
CA SER A 69 -20.70 38.54 -6.42
C SER A 69 -20.15 39.81 -7.07
N SER A 70 -20.21 40.96 -6.38
CA SER A 70 -19.69 42.23 -6.90
C SER A 70 -18.17 42.20 -6.98
N LEU A 71 -17.49 41.65 -5.97
CA LEU A 71 -16.04 41.47 -5.99
C LEU A 71 -15.59 40.54 -7.13
N ARG A 72 -16.26 39.40 -7.34
CA ARG A 72 -15.97 38.51 -8.48
C ARG A 72 -16.13 39.22 -9.81
N GLN A 73 -17.24 39.94 -10.01
CA GLN A 73 -17.47 40.70 -11.25
C GLN A 73 -16.44 41.81 -11.47
N ILE A 74 -16.00 42.48 -10.40
CA ILE A 74 -14.98 43.53 -10.49
C ILE A 74 -13.63 42.91 -10.89
N ILE A 75 -13.24 41.80 -10.26
CA ILE A 75 -12.00 41.09 -10.58
C ILE A 75 -12.03 40.60 -12.03
N GLU A 76 -13.12 39.97 -12.47
CA GLU A 76 -13.30 39.49 -13.84
C GLU A 76 -13.20 40.63 -14.87
N LYS A 77 -13.84 41.78 -14.62
CA LYS A 77 -13.88 42.91 -15.57
C LYS A 77 -12.63 43.80 -15.57
N ARG A 78 -11.90 43.90 -14.46
CA ARG A 78 -10.78 44.85 -14.29
C ARG A 78 -9.41 44.19 -14.32
N ILE A 79 -9.33 42.94 -13.90
CA ILE A 79 -8.08 42.18 -13.85
C ILE A 79 -8.12 41.07 -14.91
N GLY A 80 -9.22 40.31 -14.95
CA GLY A 80 -9.32 39.07 -15.72
C GLY A 80 -8.81 37.88 -14.91
N LEU A 81 -9.47 36.74 -15.04
CA LEU A 81 -9.12 35.53 -14.28
C LEU A 81 -7.74 34.99 -14.64
N GLU A 82 -7.33 35.09 -15.91
CA GLU A 82 -6.02 34.65 -16.38
C GLU A 82 -4.90 35.46 -15.74
N THR A 83 -4.98 36.80 -15.82
CA THR A 83 -4.00 37.69 -15.18
C THR A 83 -4.00 37.54 -13.66
N PHE A 84 -5.16 37.38 -13.03
CA PHE A 84 -5.24 37.12 -11.59
C PHE A 84 -4.49 35.83 -11.22
N THR A 85 -4.73 34.75 -11.96
CA THR A 85 -4.07 33.45 -11.76
C THR A 85 -2.57 33.55 -11.99
N GLU A 86 -2.15 34.25 -13.04
CA GLU A 86 -0.74 34.46 -13.37
C GLU A 86 -0.01 35.16 -12.22
N LYS A 87 -0.53 36.31 -11.76
CA LYS A 87 0.06 37.10 -10.66
C LYS A 87 0.08 36.31 -9.35
N LEU A 88 -0.97 35.56 -9.05
CA LEU A 88 -1.00 34.70 -7.87
C LEU A 88 0.09 33.62 -7.93
N SER A 89 0.27 32.98 -9.09
CA SER A 89 1.27 31.92 -9.31
C SER A 89 2.73 32.40 -9.27
N GLN A 90 2.98 33.72 -9.32
CA GLN A 90 4.33 34.29 -9.27
C GLN A 90 4.93 34.24 -7.86
N VAL A 91 4.08 34.26 -6.81
CA VAL A 91 4.53 34.22 -5.41
C VAL A 91 5.34 32.95 -5.09
N PRO A 92 4.84 31.72 -5.36
CA PRO A 92 5.59 30.51 -5.05
C PRO A 92 6.81 30.30 -5.96
N LYS A 93 6.81 30.90 -7.16
CA LYS A 93 7.95 30.83 -8.11
C LYS A 93 9.14 31.68 -7.67
N ASN A 94 8.95 32.63 -6.75
CA ASN A 94 10.04 33.48 -6.29
C ASN A 94 11.08 32.69 -5.47
N GLU A 95 12.37 32.97 -5.70
CA GLU A 95 13.46 32.30 -4.98
C GLU A 95 13.35 32.50 -3.47
N SER A 96 12.98 33.71 -3.04
CA SER A 96 12.87 34.04 -1.62
C SER A 96 11.74 33.28 -0.92
N TYR A 97 10.63 33.03 -1.63
CA TYR A 97 9.55 32.18 -1.14
C TYR A 97 10.04 30.74 -0.95
N THR A 98 10.69 30.18 -1.97
CA THR A 98 11.21 28.80 -1.94
C THR A 98 12.25 28.62 -0.82
N LYS A 99 13.07 29.65 -0.56
CA LYS A 99 14.06 29.64 0.52
C LYS A 99 13.40 29.68 1.90
N ALA A 100 12.38 30.54 2.08
CA ALA A 100 11.63 30.64 3.33
C ALA A 100 10.84 29.35 3.63
N ALA A 101 10.21 28.72 2.63
CA ALA A 101 9.39 27.53 2.80
C ALA A 101 10.15 26.27 3.26
N LYS A 102 11.48 26.24 3.12
CA LYS A 102 12.31 25.06 3.48
C LYS A 102 12.48 24.86 4.97
N LYS A 103 12.59 25.94 5.75
CA LYS A 103 12.90 25.83 7.18
C LYS A 103 12.30 26.99 7.99
N PRO A 104 11.79 26.73 9.20
CA PRO A 104 11.33 27.79 10.11
C PRO A 104 12.43 28.76 10.56
N HIS A 105 13.70 28.39 10.39
CA HIS A 105 14.83 29.16 10.90
C HIS A 105 15.29 30.24 9.93
N VAL A 106 15.19 31.50 10.38
CA VAL A 106 15.64 32.71 9.68
C VAL A 106 17.18 32.75 9.68
N SER A 107 17.79 32.25 8.59
CA SER A 107 19.24 32.25 8.39
C SER A 107 19.58 32.91 7.06
N TYR A 108 19.70 34.23 7.08
CA TYR A 108 19.98 35.06 5.91
C TYR A 108 21.30 35.80 6.08
N LYS A 109 22.05 35.97 4.98
CA LYS A 109 23.36 36.63 5.01
C LYS A 109 23.24 38.15 4.97
N GLN A 110 22.16 38.65 4.37
CA GLN A 110 21.88 40.07 4.21
C GLN A 110 20.43 40.35 4.60
N SER A 111 20.17 41.54 5.17
CA SER A 111 18.81 41.96 5.57
C SER A 111 17.85 42.06 4.39
N SER A 112 18.36 42.30 3.18
CA SER A 112 17.58 42.34 1.93
C SER A 112 17.00 40.99 1.51
N GLU A 113 17.53 39.86 2.01
CA GLU A 113 17.04 38.52 1.67
C GLU A 113 15.84 38.09 2.52
N VAL A 114 15.50 38.84 3.57
CA VAL A 114 14.40 38.51 4.50
C VAL A 114 13.09 39.08 3.97
N THR A 115 12.43 38.36 3.06
CA THR A 115 11.19 38.82 2.42
C THR A 115 9.96 38.03 2.84
N PHE A 116 10.06 36.70 3.02
CA PHE A 116 8.94 35.83 3.41
C PHE A 116 9.13 35.19 4.78
N ASP A 117 8.03 35.12 5.52
CA ASP A 117 7.93 34.33 6.75
C ASP A 117 7.60 32.86 6.43
N TYR A 118 8.16 31.93 7.22
CA TYR A 118 7.94 30.49 7.05
C TYR A 118 6.46 30.11 7.20
N GLU A 119 5.76 30.58 8.24
CA GLU A 119 4.36 30.22 8.44
C GLU A 119 3.47 30.85 7.37
N PHE A 120 3.81 32.06 6.91
CA PHE A 120 3.12 32.64 5.76
C PHE A 120 3.23 31.77 4.50
N THR A 121 4.40 31.17 4.21
CA THR A 121 4.51 30.27 3.05
C THR A 121 3.61 29.04 3.16
N ARG A 122 3.38 28.52 4.37
CA ARG A 122 2.46 27.40 4.59
C ARG A 122 1.01 27.82 4.39
N ILE A 123 0.63 28.99 4.93
CA ILE A 123 -0.69 29.58 4.77
C ILE A 123 -0.98 29.82 3.28
N PHE A 124 -0.04 30.43 2.55
CA PHE A 124 -0.17 30.69 1.13
C PHE A 124 -0.38 29.38 0.36
N LYS A 125 0.49 28.37 0.56
CA LYS A 125 0.36 27.07 -0.10
C LYS A 125 -0.98 26.38 0.17
N ALA A 126 -1.52 26.51 1.38
CA ALA A 126 -2.79 25.88 1.74
C ALA A 126 -3.99 26.58 1.10
N LEU A 127 -3.96 27.90 0.97
CA LEU A 127 -5.12 28.70 0.56
C LEU A 127 -5.02 29.26 -0.87
N GLU A 128 -3.92 29.06 -1.59
CA GLU A 128 -3.74 29.56 -2.96
C GLU A 128 -4.87 29.08 -3.88
N VAL A 129 -5.19 27.78 -3.82
CA VAL A 129 -6.24 27.18 -4.67
C VAL A 129 -7.63 27.65 -4.21
N ASP A 130 -7.89 27.68 -2.91
CA ASP A 130 -9.18 28.14 -2.37
C ASP A 130 -9.43 29.62 -2.70
N ALA A 131 -8.39 30.45 -2.65
CA ALA A 131 -8.45 31.87 -3.03
C ALA A 131 -8.72 32.03 -4.54
N LEU A 132 -8.12 31.19 -5.38
CA LEU A 132 -8.37 31.18 -6.82
C LEU A 132 -9.80 30.72 -7.16
N ASP A 133 -10.27 29.66 -6.51
CA ASP A 133 -11.64 29.15 -6.66
C ASP A 133 -12.68 30.12 -6.10
N ALA A 134 -12.37 30.84 -5.03
CA ALA A 134 -13.24 31.87 -4.48
C ALA A 134 -13.58 32.96 -5.51
N VAL A 135 -12.63 33.30 -6.39
CA VAL A 135 -12.75 34.34 -7.42
C VAL A 135 -13.31 33.78 -8.74
N SER A 136 -13.09 32.50 -9.02
CA SER A 136 -13.52 31.83 -10.25
C SER A 136 -15.04 31.61 -10.34
N THR A 137 -15.55 31.48 -11.57
CA THR A 137 -16.95 31.12 -11.85
C THR A 137 -17.22 29.65 -11.51
N ASP A 138 -18.48 29.25 -11.33
CA ASP A 138 -18.82 27.86 -10.98
C ASP A 138 -18.37 26.82 -12.01
N ALA A 139 -18.21 27.21 -13.28
CA ALA A 139 -17.60 26.37 -14.31
C ALA A 139 -16.08 26.21 -14.10
N GLY A 140 -15.37 27.31 -13.84
CA GLY A 140 -13.93 27.30 -13.56
C GLY A 140 -13.57 26.55 -12.27
N ARG A 141 -14.43 26.61 -11.25
CA ARG A 141 -14.27 25.83 -10.00
C ARG A 141 -14.31 24.33 -10.23
N LYS A 142 -15.22 23.84 -11.09
CA LYS A 142 -15.30 22.41 -11.41
C LYS A 142 -14.05 21.95 -12.16
N GLU A 143 -13.54 22.76 -13.08
CA GLU A 143 -12.31 22.47 -13.82
C GLU A 143 -11.08 22.46 -12.90
N ASN A 144 -10.93 23.46 -12.03
CA ASN A 144 -9.81 23.54 -11.07
C ASN A 144 -9.85 22.39 -10.07
N LYS A 145 -11.04 22.05 -9.56
CA LYS A 145 -11.20 20.91 -8.64
C LYS A 145 -10.86 19.58 -9.32
N ALA A 146 -11.18 19.41 -10.60
CA ALA A 146 -10.79 18.24 -11.37
C ALA A 146 -9.26 18.17 -11.60
N LYS A 147 -8.64 19.30 -11.94
CA LYS A 147 -7.17 19.39 -12.08
C LYS A 147 -6.44 19.12 -10.77
N LEU A 148 -6.94 19.65 -9.65
CA LEU A 148 -6.39 19.42 -8.32
C LEU A 148 -6.54 17.95 -7.90
N ALA A 149 -7.72 17.35 -8.13
CA ALA A 149 -7.93 15.93 -7.84
C ALA A 149 -6.96 15.05 -8.65
N ASN A 150 -6.72 15.39 -9.91
CA ASN A 150 -5.76 14.69 -10.75
C ASN A 150 -4.31 14.88 -10.26
N LEU A 151 -3.91 16.10 -9.85
CA LEU A 151 -2.61 16.34 -9.24
C LEU A 151 -2.42 15.58 -7.92
N GLN A 152 -3.44 15.52 -7.08
CA GLN A 152 -3.41 14.78 -5.82
C GLN A 152 -3.30 13.26 -6.07
N GLN A 153 -4.00 12.74 -7.07
CA GLN A 153 -3.82 11.36 -7.52
C GLN A 153 -2.39 11.11 -7.99
N HIS A 154 -1.80 12.02 -8.78
CA HIS A 154 -0.40 11.93 -9.17
C HIS A 154 0.55 11.99 -7.97
N GLU A 155 0.31 12.85 -6.98
CA GLU A 155 1.13 12.94 -5.77
C GLU A 155 1.04 11.66 -4.93
N LEU A 156 -0.14 11.06 -4.81
CA LEU A 156 -0.35 9.77 -4.15
C LEU A 156 0.42 8.65 -4.86
N VAL A 157 0.33 8.58 -6.19
CA VAL A 157 1.06 7.59 -7.00
C VAL A 157 2.57 7.78 -6.86
N VAL A 158 3.05 9.02 -6.89
CA VAL A 158 4.49 9.32 -6.69
C VAL A 158 4.95 8.90 -5.29
N ASN A 159 4.13 9.11 -4.26
CA ASN A 159 4.48 8.67 -2.91
C ASN A 159 4.50 7.13 -2.81
N GLN A 160 3.55 6.44 -3.43
CA GLN A 160 3.57 4.97 -3.53
C GLN A 160 4.85 4.47 -4.23
N TYR A 161 5.26 5.10 -5.34
CA TYR A 161 6.52 4.75 -6.00
C TYR A 161 7.74 5.01 -5.12
N LYS A 162 7.76 6.11 -4.34
CA LYS A 162 8.85 6.37 -3.39
C LYS A 162 8.93 5.30 -2.31
N ASP A 163 7.79 4.86 -1.77
CA ASP A 163 7.74 3.83 -0.73
C ASP A 163 8.23 2.48 -1.28
N ILE A 164 7.83 2.12 -2.50
CA ILE A 164 8.32 0.92 -3.19
C ILE A 164 9.83 1.01 -3.42
N ILE A 165 10.35 2.16 -3.86
CA ILE A 165 11.80 2.34 -4.06
C ILE A 165 12.55 2.19 -2.73
N GLN A 166 12.05 2.76 -1.64
CA GLN A 166 12.67 2.61 -0.32
C GLN A 166 12.68 1.15 0.14
N GLU A 167 11.58 0.41 -0.06
CA GLU A 167 11.53 -1.01 0.27
C GLU A 167 12.48 -1.83 -0.60
N GLN A 168 12.55 -1.53 -1.90
CA GLN A 168 13.50 -2.17 -2.82
C GLN A 168 14.95 -1.90 -2.42
N ASP A 169 15.29 -0.65 -2.11
CA ASP A 169 16.62 -0.27 -1.63
C ASP A 169 16.97 -0.99 -0.32
N GLN A 170 15.99 -1.16 0.58
CA GLN A 170 16.20 -1.91 1.81
C GLN A 170 16.44 -3.41 1.55
N ARG A 171 15.63 -4.05 0.70
CA ARG A 171 15.85 -5.45 0.30
C ARG A 171 17.18 -5.65 -0.41
N LEU A 172 17.61 -4.69 -1.23
CA LEU A 172 18.89 -4.73 -1.94
C LEU A 172 20.05 -4.66 -0.95
N ASN A 173 19.96 -3.80 0.06
CA ASN A 173 20.95 -3.74 1.15
C ASN A 173 20.99 -5.04 1.97
N ASP A 174 19.82 -5.60 2.33
CA ASP A 174 19.76 -6.87 3.07
C ASP A 174 20.37 -8.02 2.26
N LEU A 175 20.10 -8.08 0.95
CA LEU A 175 20.66 -9.10 0.07
C LEU A 175 22.17 -8.94 -0.09
N GLN A 176 22.67 -7.71 -0.21
CA GLN A 176 24.11 -7.43 -0.21
C GLN A 176 24.78 -7.86 1.10
N GLN A 177 24.12 -7.62 2.25
CA GLN A 177 24.63 -8.05 3.55
C GLN A 177 24.68 -9.57 3.66
N GLN A 178 23.63 -10.28 3.21
CA GLN A 178 23.63 -11.74 3.15
C GLN A 178 24.71 -12.28 2.23
N PHE A 179 24.93 -11.65 1.07
CA PHE A 179 25.98 -12.06 0.14
C PHE A 179 27.37 -11.94 0.77
N LEU A 180 27.65 -10.82 1.46
CA LEU A 180 28.90 -10.63 2.21
C LEU A 180 29.08 -11.68 3.31
N GLU A 181 28.01 -12.01 4.03
CA GLU A 181 28.06 -13.02 5.09
C GLU A 181 28.30 -14.43 4.54
N LEU A 182 27.62 -14.81 3.45
CA LEU A 182 27.85 -16.08 2.76
C LEU A 182 29.27 -16.16 2.18
N GLN A 183 29.77 -15.07 1.60
CA GLN A 183 31.13 -15.01 1.07
C GLN A 183 32.17 -15.20 2.20
N SER A 184 31.95 -14.59 3.36
CA SER A 184 32.79 -14.81 4.54
C SER A 184 32.76 -16.26 5.01
N LYS A 185 31.57 -16.87 5.13
CA LYS A 185 31.42 -18.29 5.50
C LYS A 185 32.09 -19.23 4.49
N HIS A 186 31.97 -18.96 3.19
CA HIS A 186 32.63 -19.75 2.16
C HIS A 186 34.16 -19.62 2.25
N SER A 187 34.69 -18.44 2.55
CA SER A 187 36.13 -18.25 2.77
C SER A 187 36.61 -19.05 3.99
N MET A 188 35.90 -18.97 5.11
CA MET A 188 36.21 -19.71 6.34
C MET A 188 36.18 -21.24 6.11
N SER A 189 35.14 -21.74 5.48
CA SER A 189 35.04 -23.17 5.13
C SER A 189 36.14 -23.61 4.17
N GLY A 190 36.53 -22.75 3.22
CA GLY A 190 37.67 -22.99 2.33
C GLY A 190 39.00 -23.12 3.08
N GLU A 191 39.22 -22.30 4.11
CA GLU A 191 40.40 -22.42 4.99
C GLU A 191 40.37 -23.70 5.83
N GLU A 192 39.21 -24.06 6.39
CA GLU A 192 39.03 -25.32 7.15
C GLU A 192 39.29 -26.56 6.28
N ILE A 193 38.74 -26.59 5.06
CA ILE A 193 38.98 -27.68 4.10
C ILE A 193 40.48 -27.79 3.80
N ARG A 194 41.18 -26.65 3.64
CA ARG A 194 42.62 -26.63 3.41
C ARG A 194 43.38 -27.21 4.60
N GLN A 195 43.05 -26.80 5.82
CA GLN A 195 43.66 -27.33 7.05
C GLN A 195 43.43 -28.83 7.21
N LEU A 196 42.21 -29.32 6.98
CA LEU A 196 41.89 -30.75 7.03
C LEU A 196 42.66 -31.52 5.96
N LYS A 197 42.78 -30.99 4.75
CA LYS A 197 43.56 -31.61 3.67
C LYS A 197 45.04 -31.72 4.03
N ASP A 198 45.61 -30.70 4.65
CA ASP A 198 46.98 -30.70 5.14
C ASP A 198 47.17 -31.74 6.28
N GLN A 199 46.22 -31.84 7.22
CA GLN A 199 46.24 -32.87 8.27
C GLN A 199 46.15 -34.29 7.70
N VAL A 200 45.25 -34.51 6.74
CA VAL A 200 45.13 -35.81 6.05
C VAL A 200 46.44 -36.16 5.36
N GLN A 201 47.08 -35.20 4.68
CA GLN A 201 48.37 -35.42 4.03
C GLN A 201 49.45 -35.77 5.06
N GLN A 202 49.55 -35.04 6.18
CA GLN A 202 50.48 -35.35 7.27
C GLN A 202 50.25 -36.75 7.86
N LEU A 203 49.00 -37.15 8.10
CA LEU A 203 48.67 -38.50 8.60
C LEU A 203 49.00 -39.58 7.56
N LYS A 204 48.81 -39.29 6.28
CA LYS A 204 49.17 -40.19 5.18
C LYS A 204 50.70 -40.37 5.10
N ASP A 205 51.45 -39.30 5.31
CA ASP A 205 52.90 -39.31 5.35
C ASP A 205 53.42 -40.01 6.62
N GLN A 206 52.81 -39.81 7.78
CA GLN A 206 53.12 -40.55 9.01
C GLN A 206 52.84 -42.05 8.86
N ASN A 207 51.71 -42.41 8.25
CA ASN A 207 51.38 -43.81 7.96
C ASN A 207 52.36 -44.44 6.97
N SER A 208 52.78 -43.72 5.93
CA SER A 208 53.78 -44.22 4.99
C SER A 208 55.12 -44.43 5.69
N LEU A 209 55.54 -43.50 6.55
CA LEU A 209 56.75 -43.61 7.37
C LEU A 209 56.69 -44.81 8.32
N LEU A 210 55.60 -44.98 9.06
CA LEU A 210 55.37 -46.11 9.98
C LEU A 210 55.38 -47.45 9.24
N LYS A 211 54.84 -47.49 8.02
CA LYS A 211 54.83 -48.69 7.17
C LYS A 211 56.24 -49.05 6.71
N VAL A 212 57.06 -48.05 6.37
CA VAL A 212 58.49 -48.21 6.04
C VAL A 212 59.29 -48.64 7.29
N GLN A 213 59.02 -48.04 8.46
CA GLN A 213 59.69 -48.37 9.72
C GLN A 213 59.35 -49.79 10.22
N LYS A 214 58.09 -50.22 10.05
CA LYS A 214 57.67 -51.62 10.29
C LYS A 214 58.21 -52.59 9.23
N GLY A 215 58.44 -52.14 8.00
CA GLY A 215 59.13 -52.92 6.97
C GLY A 215 60.62 -53.17 7.27
N ALA A 216 61.25 -52.31 8.07
CA ALA A 216 62.66 -52.41 8.45
C ALA A 216 62.91 -53.21 9.76
N GLN A 217 61.87 -53.63 10.48
CA GLN A 217 61.95 -54.54 11.63
C GLN A 217 61.05 -55.76 11.39
N SER A 218 61.49 -56.65 10.51
CA SER A 218 60.93 -57.99 10.40
C SER A 218 61.49 -58.87 11.53
N ASN A 219 60.67 -59.08 12.56
CA ASN A 219 60.88 -60.13 13.56
C ASN A 219 59.71 -61.13 13.43
N PRO A 220 59.96 -62.40 13.03
CA PRO A 220 58.91 -63.34 12.60
C PRO A 220 58.20 -64.05 13.78
N ALA A 221 57.79 -63.31 14.81
CA ALA A 221 57.18 -63.88 16.02
C ALA A 221 55.91 -63.15 16.52
N ALA A 222 55.30 -62.30 15.68
CA ALA A 222 54.16 -61.45 16.07
C ALA A 222 52.87 -61.73 15.30
N ASP A 223 52.72 -62.90 14.67
CA ASP A 223 51.53 -63.24 13.87
C ASP A 223 50.38 -63.86 14.69
N ALA A 224 50.62 -64.41 15.88
CA ALA A 224 49.56 -65.01 16.68
C ALA A 224 48.66 -64.01 17.43
N ARG A 225 49.13 -62.77 17.69
CA ARG A 225 48.34 -61.73 18.39
C ARG A 225 47.47 -60.88 17.46
N LYS A 226 47.80 -60.86 16.16
CA LYS A 226 47.05 -60.10 15.15
C LYS A 226 45.73 -60.79 14.81
N ASP A 227 45.68 -62.12 14.86
CA ASP A 227 44.47 -62.88 14.52
C ASP A 227 43.35 -62.73 15.57
N GLU A 228 43.68 -62.50 16.85
CA GLU A 228 42.68 -62.20 17.89
C GLU A 228 42.13 -60.77 17.78
N GLU A 229 42.97 -59.79 17.46
CA GLU A 229 42.55 -58.39 17.30
C GLU A 229 41.75 -58.20 15.99
N ILE A 230 42.11 -58.92 14.93
CA ILE A 230 41.34 -58.97 13.67
C ILE A 230 39.98 -59.64 13.91
N ARG A 231 39.91 -60.75 14.67
CA ARG A 231 38.63 -61.38 15.03
C ARG A 231 37.75 -60.46 15.87
N SER A 232 38.33 -59.77 16.86
CA SER A 232 37.59 -58.80 17.67
C SER A 232 37.04 -57.63 16.85
N LEU A 233 37.79 -57.15 15.86
CA LEU A 233 37.34 -56.06 14.97
C LEU A 233 36.29 -56.57 13.96
N GLN A 234 36.40 -57.81 13.49
CA GLN A 234 35.39 -58.46 12.66
C GLN A 234 34.07 -58.64 13.41
N ASP A 235 34.11 -59.09 14.67
CA ASP A 235 32.93 -59.23 15.52
C ASP A 235 32.25 -57.87 15.80
N GLN A 236 33.04 -56.80 16.02
CA GLN A 236 32.48 -55.45 16.17
C GLN A 236 31.85 -54.93 14.87
N LEU A 237 32.45 -55.24 13.71
CA LEU A 237 31.91 -54.85 12.41
C LEU A 237 30.60 -55.58 12.11
N GLU A 238 30.51 -56.87 12.45
CA GLU A 238 29.30 -57.68 12.30
C GLU A 238 28.18 -57.17 13.22
N LYS A 239 28.51 -56.79 14.45
CA LYS A 239 27.57 -56.16 15.40
C LYS A 239 27.04 -54.81 14.90
N MET A 240 27.89 -53.96 14.32
CA MET A 240 27.45 -52.70 13.71
C MET A 240 26.59 -52.93 12.46
N ARG A 241 26.90 -53.96 11.67
CA ARG A 241 26.07 -54.36 10.52
C ARG A 241 24.68 -54.80 10.95
N LEU A 242 24.59 -55.60 12.02
CA LEU A 242 23.32 -56.04 12.57
C LEU A 242 22.51 -54.87 13.14
N ASP A 243 23.17 -53.90 13.78
CA ASP A 243 22.51 -52.68 14.29
C ASP A 243 21.99 -51.78 13.16
N ASN A 244 22.74 -51.64 12.06
CA ASN A 244 22.26 -50.94 10.86
C ASN A 244 21.08 -51.67 10.21
N ALA A 245 21.13 -53.00 10.08
CA ALA A 245 20.01 -53.77 9.54
C ALA A 245 18.73 -53.64 10.40
N ASN A 246 18.89 -53.57 11.73
CA ASN A 246 17.77 -53.32 12.65
C ASN A 246 17.22 -51.89 12.51
N LYS A 247 18.09 -50.89 12.34
CA LYS A 247 17.69 -49.49 12.07
C LYS A 247 16.98 -49.36 10.73
N ASP A 248 17.47 -50.02 9.69
CA ASP A 248 16.84 -50.04 8.36
C ASP A 248 15.45 -50.72 8.41
N SER A 249 15.32 -51.82 9.17
CA SER A 249 14.01 -52.45 9.41
C SER A 249 13.05 -51.55 10.21
N ALA A 250 13.56 -50.74 11.14
CA ALA A 250 12.75 -49.77 11.89
C ALA A 250 12.32 -48.59 11.00
N ILE A 251 13.17 -48.14 10.09
CA ILE A 251 12.85 -47.11 9.09
C ILE A 251 11.78 -47.63 8.14
N GLU A 252 11.88 -48.87 7.65
CA GLU A 252 10.85 -49.49 6.82
C GLU A 252 9.50 -49.58 7.55
N LYS A 253 9.49 -49.95 8.84
CA LYS A 253 8.27 -49.94 9.66
C LYS A 253 7.67 -48.55 9.83
N LEU A 254 8.50 -47.54 10.11
CA LEU A 254 8.06 -46.15 10.20
C LEU A 254 7.53 -45.64 8.85
N LYS A 255 8.13 -46.07 7.74
CA LYS A 255 7.69 -45.73 6.38
C LYS A 255 6.35 -46.41 6.05
N THR A 256 6.13 -47.65 6.49
CA THR A 256 4.82 -48.31 6.40
C THR A 256 3.77 -47.65 7.29
N ASP A 257 4.15 -47.17 8.48
CA ASP A 257 3.23 -46.47 9.38
C ASP A 257 2.86 -45.08 8.84
N VAL A 258 3.81 -44.37 8.21
CA VAL A 258 3.57 -43.10 7.52
C VAL A 258 2.65 -43.30 6.31
N THR A 259 2.87 -44.32 5.48
CA THR A 259 1.97 -44.64 4.36
C THR A 259 0.58 -45.08 4.82
N VAL A 260 0.46 -45.76 5.97
CA VAL A 260 -0.85 -46.07 6.57
C VAL A 260 -1.54 -44.83 7.14
N LEU A 261 -0.78 -43.86 7.69
CA LEU A 261 -1.31 -42.58 8.14
C LEU A 261 -1.72 -41.69 6.96
N GLU A 262 -0.96 -41.68 5.88
CA GLU A 262 -1.32 -41.04 4.61
C GLU A 262 -2.58 -41.68 4.01
N ALA A 263 -2.69 -43.02 4.00
CA ALA A 263 -3.90 -43.71 3.59
C ALA A 263 -5.10 -43.44 4.51
N ARG A 264 -4.87 -43.11 5.79
CA ARG A 264 -5.92 -42.76 6.75
C ARG A 264 -6.38 -41.30 6.61
N VAL A 265 -5.55 -40.42 6.05
CA VAL A 265 -5.92 -39.05 5.64
C VAL A 265 -6.66 -39.07 4.29
N VAL A 266 -6.38 -40.04 3.42
CA VAL A 266 -7.05 -40.21 2.12
C VAL A 266 -8.45 -40.86 2.23
N ASN A 267 -8.77 -41.56 3.32
CA ASN A 267 -10.08 -42.21 3.53
C ASN A 267 -11.27 -41.27 3.87
N SER A 268 -11.17 -39.97 3.59
CA SER A 268 -12.34 -39.06 3.52
C SER A 268 -12.62 -38.53 2.10
N SER A 269 -11.95 -39.01 1.07
CA SER A 269 -12.21 -38.59 -0.30
C SER A 269 -11.80 -39.65 -1.31
N GLU A 270 -12.82 -40.43 -1.68
CA GLU A 270 -13.09 -41.05 -2.98
C GLU A 270 -12.21 -42.17 -3.53
N GLU A 271 -12.96 -43.11 -4.12
CA GLU A 271 -12.53 -44.25 -4.91
C GLU A 271 -11.97 -43.83 -6.27
N ASP A 272 -11.01 -44.63 -6.71
CA ASP A 272 -10.63 -44.96 -8.08
C ASP A 272 -9.86 -43.95 -8.96
N LYS A 273 -8.73 -44.50 -9.41
CA LYS A 273 -7.69 -43.96 -10.28
C LYS A 273 -8.17 -43.94 -11.74
N GLU A 274 -7.76 -42.94 -12.51
CA GLU A 274 -6.75 -43.09 -13.57
C GLU A 274 -6.48 -41.74 -14.26
N ASN A 275 -5.20 -41.52 -14.58
CA ASN A 275 -4.62 -40.55 -15.53
C ASN A 275 -5.52 -39.44 -16.07
N ILE A 276 -5.16 -38.16 -15.80
CA ILE A 276 -5.09 -37.03 -16.75
C ILE A 276 -4.58 -35.79 -15.99
N VAL A 277 -3.74 -35.00 -16.67
CA VAL A 277 -3.29 -33.61 -16.45
C VAL A 277 -4.15 -32.79 -15.45
N PRO A 278 -3.55 -31.99 -14.53
CA PRO A 278 -4.30 -31.25 -13.52
C PRO A 278 -5.20 -30.21 -14.19
N SER A 279 -6.50 -30.48 -14.24
CA SER A 279 -7.49 -29.59 -14.85
C SER A 279 -7.82 -28.42 -13.92
N GLU A 280 -8.19 -27.27 -14.50
CA GLU A 280 -8.64 -26.05 -13.82
C GLU A 280 -9.63 -26.28 -12.66
N SER A 281 -10.34 -27.42 -12.66
CA SER A 281 -11.23 -27.86 -11.60
C SER A 281 -10.55 -27.97 -10.23
N GLU A 282 -9.30 -28.46 -10.13
CA GLU A 282 -8.60 -28.57 -8.84
C GLU A 282 -8.20 -27.20 -8.27
N ILE A 283 -7.83 -26.25 -9.14
CA ILE A 283 -7.50 -24.87 -8.76
C ILE A 283 -8.76 -24.14 -8.31
N LEU A 284 -9.87 -24.33 -9.03
CA LEU A 284 -11.19 -23.82 -8.65
C LEU A 284 -11.65 -24.41 -7.31
N GLN A 285 -11.44 -25.70 -7.06
CA GLN A 285 -11.86 -26.37 -5.83
C GLN A 285 -11.04 -25.93 -4.61
N ASN A 286 -9.74 -25.67 -4.80
CA ASN A 286 -8.90 -25.05 -3.77
C ASN A 286 -9.31 -23.60 -3.49
N THR A 287 -9.67 -22.83 -4.52
CA THR A 287 -10.14 -21.45 -4.37
C THR A 287 -11.50 -21.39 -3.67
N ILE A 288 -12.42 -22.30 -4.02
CA ILE A 288 -13.72 -22.45 -3.36
C ILE A 288 -13.53 -22.81 -1.88
N SER A 289 -12.62 -23.73 -1.56
CA SER A 289 -12.34 -24.13 -0.18
C SER A 289 -11.78 -22.96 0.65
N ARG A 290 -10.90 -22.15 0.05
CA ARG A 290 -10.36 -20.95 0.69
C ARG A 290 -11.44 -19.88 0.92
N LEU A 291 -12.26 -19.60 -0.09
CA LEU A 291 -13.39 -18.67 0.03
C LEU A 291 -14.44 -19.14 1.05
N GLN A 292 -14.65 -20.45 1.19
CA GLN A 292 -15.51 -21.02 2.22
C GLN A 292 -14.95 -20.81 3.63
N SER A 293 -13.64 -20.94 3.82
CA SER A 293 -12.96 -20.63 5.09
C SER A 293 -13.10 -19.14 5.44
N ASP A 294 -12.83 -18.25 4.48
CA ASP A 294 -12.92 -16.80 4.69
C ASP A 294 -14.37 -16.36 5.01
N LEU A 295 -15.36 -16.96 4.35
CA LEU A 295 -16.78 -16.72 4.66
C LEU A 295 -17.18 -17.21 6.06
N GLN A 296 -16.57 -18.28 6.55
CA GLN A 296 -16.81 -18.79 7.90
C GLN A 296 -16.20 -17.87 8.96
N GLU A 297 -15.01 -17.33 8.72
CA GLU A 297 -14.37 -16.32 9.58
C GLU A 297 -15.17 -15.01 9.62
N LEU A 298 -15.63 -14.52 8.48
CA LEU A 298 -16.50 -13.33 8.42
C LEU A 298 -17.82 -13.54 9.17
N ARG A 299 -18.43 -14.72 9.08
CA ARG A 299 -19.66 -15.05 9.82
C ARG A 299 -19.45 -15.10 11.33
N THR A 300 -18.32 -15.64 11.79
CA THR A 300 -18.00 -15.67 13.23
C THR A 300 -17.73 -14.27 13.77
N SER A 301 -16.98 -13.44 13.03
CA SER A 301 -16.76 -12.04 13.37
C SER A 301 -18.05 -11.21 13.41
N ALA A 302 -18.96 -11.41 12.45
CA ALA A 302 -20.28 -10.76 12.46
C ALA A 302 -21.10 -11.16 13.70
N ALA A 303 -21.13 -12.45 14.05
CA ALA A 303 -21.82 -12.94 15.24
C ALA A 303 -21.24 -12.36 16.56
N GLU A 304 -19.92 -12.17 16.64
CA GLU A 304 -19.29 -11.50 17.77
C GLU A 304 -19.73 -10.04 17.90
N LYS A 305 -19.84 -9.32 16.78
CA LYS A 305 -20.30 -7.93 16.76
C LYS A 305 -21.79 -7.79 17.12
N ASP A 306 -22.64 -8.71 16.68
CA ASP A 306 -24.06 -8.73 17.08
C ASP A 306 -24.24 -9.01 18.58
N ASN A 307 -23.38 -9.86 19.16
CA ASN A 307 -23.35 -10.10 20.60
C ASN A 307 -22.89 -8.85 21.37
N GLU A 308 -21.92 -8.11 20.84
CA GLU A 308 -21.44 -6.85 21.44
C GLU A 308 -22.49 -5.74 21.37
N ILE A 309 -23.20 -5.61 20.24
CA ILE A 309 -24.34 -4.69 20.08
C ILE A 309 -25.46 -5.05 21.07
N SER A 310 -25.78 -6.33 21.20
CA SER A 310 -26.79 -6.80 22.15
C SER A 310 -26.42 -6.46 23.59
N ARG A 311 -25.14 -6.60 23.95
CA ARG A 311 -24.62 -6.25 25.28
C ARG A 311 -24.72 -4.74 25.54
N LEU A 312 -24.32 -3.90 24.58
CA LEU A 312 -24.43 -2.45 24.69
C LEU A 312 -25.89 -1.99 24.76
N SER A 313 -26.79 -2.64 24.03
CA SER A 313 -28.24 -2.38 24.10
C SER A 313 -28.82 -2.67 25.48
N VAL A 314 -28.43 -3.80 26.10
CA VAL A 314 -28.83 -4.12 27.48
C VAL A 314 -28.30 -3.08 28.47
N GLN A 315 -27.03 -2.66 28.34
CA GLN A 315 -26.45 -1.62 29.20
C GLN A 315 -27.14 -0.26 29.05
N ASN A 316 -27.53 0.11 27.82
CA ASN A 316 -28.31 1.33 27.60
C ASN A 316 -29.70 1.25 28.23
N ASN A 317 -30.40 0.12 28.10
CA ASN A 317 -31.70 -0.08 28.74
C ASN A 317 -31.58 -0.04 30.28
N GLU A 318 -30.52 -0.61 30.84
CA GLU A 318 -30.24 -0.52 32.28
C GLU A 318 -29.96 0.91 32.73
N ALA A 319 -29.17 1.68 31.96
CA ALA A 319 -28.89 3.08 32.24
C ALA A 319 -30.17 3.95 32.14
N GLU A 320 -31.03 3.69 31.15
CA GLU A 320 -32.33 4.35 31.03
C GLU A 320 -33.26 4.04 32.22
N GLY A 321 -33.29 2.79 32.67
CA GLY A 321 -34.02 2.40 33.88
C GLY A 321 -33.49 3.08 35.15
N GLN A 322 -32.16 3.25 35.27
CA GLN A 322 -31.55 4.01 36.36
C GLN A 322 -31.91 5.49 36.27
N ILE A 323 -31.91 6.10 35.08
CA ILE A 323 -32.34 7.49 34.89
C ILE A 323 -33.82 7.67 35.25
N GLN A 324 -34.68 6.71 34.87
CA GLN A 324 -36.11 6.79 35.16
C GLN A 324 -36.39 6.63 36.66
N SER A 325 -35.71 5.71 37.35
CA SER A 325 -35.81 5.57 38.80
C SER A 325 -35.25 6.79 39.55
N LEU A 326 -34.18 7.41 39.07
CA LEU A 326 -33.65 8.67 39.61
C LEU A 326 -34.62 9.84 39.39
N LYS A 327 -35.28 9.93 38.24
CA LYS A 327 -36.34 10.92 37.98
C LYS A 327 -37.52 10.75 38.94
N GLN A 328 -37.97 9.52 39.15
CA GLN A 328 -39.07 9.22 40.09
C GLN A 328 -38.69 9.51 41.54
N ARG A 329 -37.42 9.32 41.93
CA ARG A 329 -36.88 9.75 43.23
C ARG A 329 -36.78 11.26 43.36
N LEU A 330 -36.50 11.97 42.27
CA LEU A 330 -36.47 13.44 42.25
C LEU A 330 -37.86 14.04 42.39
N GLU A 331 -38.87 13.43 41.75
CA GLU A 331 -40.28 13.83 41.87
C GLU A 331 -40.87 13.52 43.25
N SER A 332 -40.45 12.42 43.89
CA SER A 332 -40.88 12.08 45.26
C SER A 332 -40.15 12.85 46.36
N ASN A 333 -38.96 13.40 46.10
CA ASN A 333 -38.21 14.23 47.04
C ASN A 333 -38.58 15.73 47.02
N ALA A 334 -39.51 16.15 46.16
CA ALA A 334 -39.92 17.56 46.03
C ALA A 334 -40.62 18.13 47.29
N GLU A 335 -40.95 17.30 48.29
CA GLU A 335 -41.62 17.73 49.53
C GLU A 335 -40.72 17.78 50.78
N THR A 336 -39.41 17.54 50.69
CA THR A 336 -38.52 17.72 51.87
C THR A 336 -37.24 18.44 51.52
N GLN A 337 -36.98 19.55 52.24
CA GLN A 337 -35.83 20.46 52.11
C GLN A 337 -34.51 19.72 51.85
N ALA A 338 -33.98 19.83 50.63
CA ALA A 338 -32.68 19.29 50.27
C ALA A 338 -31.56 20.31 50.54
N ASP A 339 -30.49 19.81 51.15
CA ASP A 339 -29.29 20.53 51.57
C ASP A 339 -28.57 21.19 50.36
N PRO A 340 -28.32 22.52 50.35
CA PRO A 340 -27.80 23.23 49.17
C PRO A 340 -26.44 22.71 48.66
N ALA A 341 -25.65 22.05 49.51
CA ALA A 341 -24.38 21.45 49.12
C ALA A 341 -24.53 20.18 48.25
N GLN A 342 -25.59 19.39 48.44
CA GLN A 342 -25.87 18.23 47.60
C GLN A 342 -26.45 18.66 46.24
N LEU A 343 -27.25 19.72 46.20
CA LEU A 343 -27.79 20.27 44.96
C LEU A 343 -26.68 20.80 44.04
N ALA A 344 -25.66 21.45 44.60
CA ALA A 344 -24.50 21.94 43.86
C ALA A 344 -23.69 20.80 43.23
N LYS A 345 -23.41 19.73 43.97
CA LYS A 345 -22.71 18.54 43.44
C LYS A 345 -23.51 17.84 42.35
N LEU A 346 -24.83 17.72 42.52
CA LEU A 346 -25.69 17.09 41.52
C LEU A 346 -25.79 17.93 40.23
N MET A 347 -25.75 19.26 40.34
CA MET A 347 -25.68 20.16 39.19
C MET A 347 -24.36 20.03 38.43
N GLU A 348 -23.23 19.91 39.14
CA GLU A 348 -21.92 19.70 38.55
C GLU A 348 -21.83 18.34 37.83
N GLU A 349 -22.31 17.27 38.47
CA GLU A 349 -22.36 15.93 37.85
C GLU A 349 -23.29 15.91 36.62
N LYS A 350 -24.45 16.58 36.68
CA LYS A 350 -25.35 16.73 35.52
C LYS A 350 -24.67 17.49 34.38
N MET A 351 -23.89 18.54 34.67
CA MET A 351 -23.18 19.33 33.67
C MET A 351 -22.13 18.48 32.95
N THR A 352 -21.33 17.72 33.71
CA THR A 352 -20.30 16.82 33.14
C THR A 352 -20.91 15.67 32.33
N LEU A 353 -22.01 15.06 32.80
CA LEU A 353 -22.72 14.03 32.04
C LEU A 353 -23.32 14.57 30.74
N GLN A 354 -23.88 15.78 30.78
CA GLN A 354 -24.46 16.44 29.60
C GLN A 354 -23.37 16.78 28.57
N GLU A 355 -22.19 17.19 29.01
CA GLU A 355 -21.03 17.41 28.13
C GLU A 355 -20.52 16.10 27.52
N ARG A 356 -20.46 15.01 28.31
CA ARG A 356 -20.07 13.69 27.82
C ARG A 356 -21.05 13.13 26.77
N VAL A 357 -22.35 13.29 27.00
CA VAL A 357 -23.40 12.92 26.03
C VAL A 357 -23.28 13.74 24.74
N LYS A 358 -23.02 15.05 24.86
CA LYS A 358 -22.78 15.91 23.69
C LYS A 358 -21.58 15.44 22.87
N LYS A 359 -20.46 15.15 23.52
CA LYS A 359 -19.24 14.65 22.87
C LYS A 359 -19.47 13.29 22.19
N SER A 360 -20.18 12.38 22.86
CA SER A 360 -20.53 11.08 22.27
C SER A 360 -21.46 11.21 21.06
N ASN A 361 -22.42 12.14 21.08
CA ASN A 361 -23.27 12.41 19.93
C ASN A 361 -22.49 13.02 18.75
N GLU A 362 -21.53 13.91 19.02
CA GLU A 362 -20.64 14.46 17.99
C GLU A 362 -19.74 13.39 17.37
N GLU A 363 -19.26 12.43 18.17
CA GLU A 363 -18.49 11.28 17.69
C GLU A 363 -19.34 10.34 16.83
N ASN A 364 -20.59 10.07 17.22
CA ASN A 364 -21.53 9.27 16.41
C ASN A 364 -21.85 9.93 15.07
N LEU A 365 -22.04 11.26 15.04
CA LEU A 365 -22.21 12.01 13.79
C LEU A 365 -21.00 11.90 12.87
N LYS A 366 -19.78 11.94 13.43
CA LYS A 366 -18.54 11.73 12.65
C LYS A 366 -18.40 10.31 12.13
N LEU A 367 -18.81 9.31 12.91
CA LEU A 367 -18.83 7.92 12.45
C LEU A 367 -19.83 7.73 11.29
N LEU A 368 -21.01 8.35 11.38
CA LEU A 368 -22.02 8.28 10.33
C LEU A 368 -21.53 8.93 9.02
N ASP A 369 -20.86 10.08 9.10
CA ASP A 369 -20.25 10.72 7.93
C ASP A 369 -19.15 9.85 7.29
N LYS A 370 -18.32 9.20 8.11
CA LYS A 370 -17.31 8.25 7.62
C LYS A 370 -17.95 7.02 6.97
N PHE A 371 -19.03 6.50 7.56
CA PHE A 371 -19.75 5.35 7.00
C PHE A 371 -20.32 5.67 5.62
N ASN A 372 -20.98 6.82 5.46
CA ASN A 372 -21.53 7.26 4.19
C ASN A 372 -20.44 7.44 3.12
N LYS A 373 -19.28 8.01 3.49
CA LYS A 373 -18.13 8.12 2.58
C LYS A 373 -17.60 6.76 2.12
N MET A 374 -17.44 5.82 3.04
CA MET A 374 -17.02 4.45 2.67
C MET A 374 -18.07 3.73 1.81
N GLU A 375 -19.36 4.02 2.02
CA GLU A 375 -20.44 3.46 1.20
C GLU A 375 -20.45 4.05 -0.22
N GLU A 376 -20.18 5.35 -0.38
CA GLU A 376 -19.97 5.99 -1.68
C GLU A 376 -18.74 5.42 -2.42
N GLU A 377 -17.60 5.27 -1.72
CA GLU A 377 -16.38 4.67 -2.29
C GLU A 377 -16.63 3.23 -2.73
N LYS A 378 -17.31 2.42 -1.90
CA LYS A 378 -17.70 1.05 -2.24
C LYS A 378 -18.53 1.01 -3.51
N ASN A 379 -19.51 1.90 -3.65
CA ASN A 379 -20.36 1.94 -4.84
C ASN A 379 -19.58 2.35 -6.10
N SER A 380 -18.61 3.26 -5.99
CA SER A 380 -17.72 3.63 -7.09
C SER A 380 -16.88 2.44 -7.56
N VAL A 381 -16.25 1.72 -6.63
CA VAL A 381 -15.43 0.54 -6.95
C VAL A 381 -16.26 -0.57 -7.59
N VAL A 382 -17.51 -0.77 -7.16
CA VAL A 382 -18.42 -1.74 -7.79
C VAL A 382 -18.73 -1.34 -9.23
N SER A 383 -19.02 -0.06 -9.50
CA SER A 383 -19.27 0.42 -10.85
C SER A 383 -18.04 0.29 -11.77
N GLU A 384 -16.84 0.56 -11.26
CA GLU A 384 -15.59 0.36 -12.01
C GLU A 384 -15.36 -1.13 -12.32
N LYS A 385 -15.61 -2.01 -11.35
CA LYS A 385 -15.51 -3.47 -11.56
C LYS A 385 -16.48 -3.97 -12.62
N GLU A 386 -17.71 -3.45 -12.65
CA GLU A 386 -18.69 -3.79 -13.70
C GLU A 386 -18.20 -3.32 -15.08
N GLY A 387 -17.67 -2.10 -15.19
CA GLY A 387 -17.10 -1.60 -16.45
C GLY A 387 -15.92 -2.44 -16.96
N VAL A 388 -14.99 -2.82 -16.09
CA VAL A 388 -13.85 -3.69 -16.46
C VAL A 388 -14.31 -5.09 -16.89
N LEU A 389 -15.38 -5.63 -16.28
CA LEU A 389 -15.95 -6.91 -16.70
C LEU A 389 -16.59 -6.83 -18.09
N GLU A 390 -17.26 -5.73 -18.42
CA GLU A 390 -17.80 -5.50 -19.77
C GLU A 390 -16.68 -5.39 -20.81
N GLU A 391 -15.63 -4.60 -20.53
CA GLU A 391 -14.47 -4.50 -21.42
C GLU A 391 -13.79 -5.86 -21.65
N LEU A 392 -13.65 -6.67 -20.59
CA LEU A 392 -13.09 -8.02 -20.68
C LEU A 392 -13.94 -8.93 -21.58
N ASP A 393 -15.27 -8.86 -21.48
CA ASP A 393 -16.18 -9.65 -22.32
C ASP A 393 -16.11 -9.22 -23.79
N THR A 394 -16.03 -7.91 -24.05
CA THR A 394 -15.83 -7.41 -25.42
C THR A 394 -14.51 -7.87 -26.02
N LEU A 395 -13.42 -7.82 -25.26
CA LEU A 395 -12.10 -8.23 -25.73
C LEU A 395 -12.05 -9.75 -26.01
N LYS A 396 -12.71 -10.57 -25.19
CA LYS A 396 -12.84 -12.01 -25.46
C LYS A 396 -13.57 -12.29 -26.76
N LYS A 397 -14.65 -11.55 -27.03
CA LYS A 397 -15.39 -11.65 -28.29
C LYS A 397 -14.56 -11.27 -29.50
N GLU A 398 -13.80 -10.18 -29.41
CA GLU A 398 -12.88 -9.76 -30.47
C GLU A 398 -11.76 -10.78 -30.71
N GLN A 399 -11.26 -11.44 -29.65
CA GLN A 399 -10.29 -12.52 -29.76
C GLN A 399 -10.88 -13.76 -30.45
N GLU A 400 -12.11 -14.14 -30.13
CA GLU A 400 -12.83 -15.23 -30.81
C GLU A 400 -13.05 -14.92 -32.30
N ASP A 401 -13.48 -13.71 -32.63
CA ASP A 401 -13.66 -13.27 -34.03
C ASP A 401 -12.33 -13.29 -34.81
N LEU A 402 -11.23 -12.87 -34.16
CA LEU A 402 -9.89 -12.92 -34.77
C LEU A 402 -9.45 -14.36 -35.03
N LEU A 403 -9.68 -15.29 -34.10
CA LEU A 403 -9.38 -16.71 -34.29
C LEU A 403 -10.16 -17.31 -35.47
N VAL A 404 -11.42 -16.94 -35.63
CA VAL A 404 -12.24 -17.35 -36.79
C VAL A 404 -11.64 -16.82 -38.10
N LEU A 405 -11.23 -15.54 -38.12
CA LEU A 405 -10.61 -14.93 -39.31
C LEU A 405 -9.27 -15.58 -39.68
N LEU A 406 -8.46 -15.97 -38.68
CA LEU A 406 -7.21 -16.69 -38.89
C LEU A 406 -7.47 -18.09 -39.48
N ALA A 407 -8.42 -18.85 -38.93
CA ALA A 407 -8.81 -20.15 -39.48
C ALA A 407 -9.34 -20.05 -40.93
N ASP A 408 -10.09 -19.01 -41.25
CA ASP A 408 -10.54 -18.72 -42.61
C ASP A 408 -9.37 -18.36 -43.55
N GLN A 409 -8.36 -17.63 -43.05
CA GLN A 409 -7.13 -17.35 -43.80
C GLN A 409 -6.33 -18.63 -44.06
N ASP A 410 -6.12 -19.48 -43.06
CA ASP A 410 -5.41 -20.75 -43.21
C ASP A 410 -6.12 -21.66 -44.23
N THR A 411 -7.45 -21.71 -44.18
CA THR A 411 -8.26 -22.43 -45.18
C THR A 411 -8.06 -21.87 -46.59
N LYS A 412 -8.00 -20.54 -46.76
CA LYS A 412 -7.71 -19.91 -48.05
C LYS A 412 -6.29 -20.18 -48.53
N ILE A 413 -5.31 -20.09 -47.63
CA ILE A 413 -3.90 -20.39 -47.94
C ILE A 413 -3.77 -21.84 -48.40
N ALA A 414 -4.37 -22.80 -47.69
CA ALA A 414 -4.38 -24.21 -48.08
C ALA A 414 -5.00 -24.41 -49.47
N ASN A 415 -6.13 -23.73 -49.77
CA ASN A 415 -6.75 -23.78 -51.09
C ASN A 415 -5.86 -23.18 -52.19
N TYR A 416 -5.17 -22.07 -51.92
CA TYR A 416 -4.23 -21.47 -52.88
C TYR A 416 -2.99 -22.34 -53.10
N LYS A 417 -2.40 -22.90 -52.04
CA LYS A 417 -1.30 -23.89 -52.14
C LYS A 417 -1.73 -25.07 -53.02
N LYS A 418 -2.94 -25.61 -52.82
CA LYS A 418 -3.49 -26.70 -53.65
C LYS A 418 -3.63 -26.29 -55.13
N LEU A 419 -4.20 -25.10 -55.40
CA LEU A 419 -4.39 -24.61 -56.77
C LEU A 419 -3.05 -24.38 -57.49
N LEU A 420 -2.03 -23.89 -56.77
CA LEU A 420 -0.67 -23.71 -57.32
C LEU A 420 -0.03 -25.07 -57.66
N LYS A 421 -0.17 -26.07 -56.77
CA LYS A 421 0.27 -27.45 -57.01
C LYS A 421 -0.43 -28.06 -58.25
N GLU A 422 -1.74 -27.86 -58.42
CA GLU A 422 -2.50 -28.32 -59.59
C GLU A 422 -2.06 -27.66 -60.92
N ASN A 423 -1.48 -26.46 -60.87
CA ASN A 423 -1.00 -25.71 -62.04
C ASN A 423 0.51 -25.89 -62.32
N ASN A 424 1.18 -26.85 -61.67
CA ASN A 424 2.63 -27.12 -61.80
C ASN A 424 3.52 -25.91 -61.49
N ILE A 425 3.07 -24.99 -60.63
CA ILE A 425 3.88 -23.87 -60.14
C ILE A 425 4.55 -24.35 -58.84
N PRO A 426 5.88 -24.31 -58.72
CA PRO A 426 6.56 -24.71 -57.49
C PRO A 426 6.14 -23.80 -56.34
N VAL A 427 5.70 -24.42 -55.25
CA VAL A 427 5.40 -23.75 -53.97
C VAL A 427 6.58 -24.07 -53.05
N GLU A 428 7.24 -23.05 -52.50
CA GLU A 428 8.20 -23.23 -51.41
C GLU A 428 7.39 -23.60 -50.16
N ASP A 429 7.36 -24.90 -49.84
CA ASP A 429 6.78 -25.43 -48.61
C ASP A 429 7.85 -25.28 -47.50
N ASP A 430 7.83 -24.15 -46.78
CA ASP A 430 8.66 -23.93 -45.58
C ASP A 430 8.06 -24.61 -44.32
N ASP A 431 7.00 -25.42 -44.47
CA ASP A 431 6.24 -26.03 -43.36
C ASP A 431 6.30 -27.58 -43.36
N ASP A 432 7.09 -28.24 -44.22
CA ASP A 432 7.26 -29.71 -44.22
C ASP A 432 8.45 -30.16 -43.33
N ASP A 433 8.51 -29.67 -42.09
CA ASP A 433 9.41 -30.19 -41.04
C ASP A 433 8.57 -30.71 -39.85
N GLU A 434 7.82 -31.80 -40.06
CA GLU A 434 7.36 -32.69 -38.99
C GLU A 434 7.50 -34.16 -39.44
N ASP A 435 8.74 -34.58 -39.73
CA ASP A 435 9.16 -35.98 -39.63
C ASP A 435 10.01 -36.12 -38.35
N ASP A 436 9.37 -36.01 -37.17
CA ASP A 436 9.92 -36.50 -35.91
C ASP A 436 9.57 -38.00 -35.76
N ASP A 437 10.07 -38.81 -36.70
CA ASP A 437 10.29 -40.24 -36.46
C ASP A 437 11.56 -40.38 -35.59
N LEU A 438 11.41 -40.07 -34.30
CA LEU A 438 12.36 -40.53 -33.29
C LEU A 438 11.99 -41.97 -32.90
N ASP A 439 12.49 -42.91 -33.70
CA ASP A 439 12.70 -44.31 -33.30
C ASP A 439 13.62 -44.31 -32.07
N ASP A 440 13.03 -44.37 -30.88
CA ASP A 440 13.70 -44.77 -29.63
C ASP A 440 13.94 -46.29 -29.64
N ASP A 441 14.78 -46.75 -30.55
CA ASP A 441 15.51 -48.02 -30.42
C ASP A 441 16.83 -47.73 -29.68
N LEU A 442 16.75 -47.70 -28.34
CA LEU A 442 17.91 -47.94 -27.49
C LEU A 442 17.67 -49.22 -26.69
N ASP A 443 18.03 -50.32 -27.36
CA ASP A 443 18.37 -51.61 -26.77
C ASP A 443 19.45 -51.47 -25.69
N ASP A 444 19.32 -52.36 -24.70
CA ASP A 444 20.19 -52.72 -23.59
C ASP A 444 21.72 -52.63 -23.81
N ASP A 445 22.42 -52.07 -22.81
CA ASP A 445 23.51 -52.76 -22.07
C ASP A 445 23.89 -52.04 -20.76
#